data_AF-A0A957N5U9-F1
#
_entry.id   AF-A0A957N5U9-F1
#
_cell.length_a   1.000
_cell.length_b   1.000
_cell.length_c   1.000
_cell.angle_alpha   90.00
_cell.angle_beta   90.00
_cell.angle_gamma   90.00
#
_symmetry.space_group_name_H-M   'P 1'
#
loop_
_entity.id
_entity.type
_entity.pdbx_description
1 polymer ?
#
loop_
_entity_poly.entity_id
_entity_poly.type
_entity_poly.pdbx_seq_one_letter_code
_entity_poly.pdbx_strand_id
1 'polypeptide(L)'
;MKQRTSLQDVLELFLLDCRAQGLTDDTLRFYRGRLSLFVAFSEESGAGNLADFTHTSIKAWLADLQARELSSSYIHSHARALKTFGNFCVRE
;
A
#
# COMPACT_ATOMS: atom_id res chain seq x y z
N MET A 1 1.44 -4.57 26.08
CA MET A 1 1.81 -5.01 24.71
C MET A 1 1.35 -3.93 23.76
N LYS A 2 2.23 -3.32 22.96
CA LYS A 2 1.80 -2.38 21.91
C LYS A 2 0.90 -3.15 20.94
N GLN A 3 -0.32 -2.67 20.71
CA GLN A 3 -1.18 -3.25 19.68
C GLN A 3 -0.43 -3.22 18.34
N ARG A 4 -0.39 -4.36 17.65
CA ARG A 4 0.17 -4.47 16.29
C ARG A 4 -0.98 -4.22 15.33
N THR A 5 -1.00 -3.05 14.70
CA THR A 5 -1.93 -2.75 13.62
C THR A 5 -1.41 -3.37 12.33
N SER A 6 -2.19 -4.24 11.70
CA SER A 6 -1.79 -4.88 10.44
C SER A 6 -1.91 -3.91 9.25
N LEU A 7 -1.12 -4.11 8.20
CA LEU A 7 -1.25 -3.32 6.97
C LEU A 7 -2.58 -3.55 6.27
N GLN A 8 -3.16 -4.74 6.41
CA GLN A 8 -4.49 -5.04 5.88
C GLN A 8 -5.57 -4.21 6.58
N ASP A 9 -5.51 -4.07 7.91
CA ASP A 9 -6.46 -3.22 8.65
C ASP A 9 -6.33 -1.74 8.24
N VAL A 10 -5.09 -1.26 8.08
CA VAL A 10 -4.81 0.12 7.65
C VAL A 10 -5.27 0.35 6.21
N LEU A 11 -5.15 -0.66 5.33
CA LEU A 11 -5.68 -0.60 3.97
C LEU A 11 -7.21 -0.44 3.97
N GLU A 12 -7.93 -1.18 4.80
CA GLU A 12 -9.39 -1.04 4.89
C GLU A 12 -9.78 0.34 5.46
N LEU A 13 -9.05 0.87 6.43
CA LEU A 13 -9.25 2.24 6.94
C LEU A 13 -9.00 3.29 5.84
N PHE A 14 -7.95 3.12 5.04
CA PHE A 14 -7.66 4.01 3.92
C PHE A 14 -8.76 3.97 2.86
N LEU A 15 -9.28 2.79 2.52
CA LEU A 15 -10.39 2.66 1.57
C LEU A 15 -11.68 3.27 2.11
N LEU A 16 -11.90 3.19 3.42
CA LEU A 16 -13.01 3.85 4.09
C LEU A 16 -12.87 5.38 4.03
N ASP A 17 -11.69 5.93 4.30
CA ASP A 17 -11.38 7.37 4.17
C ASP A 17 -11.60 7.86 2.72
N CYS A 18 -11.07 7.11 1.74
CA CYS A 18 -11.30 7.40 0.32
C CYS A 18 -12.80 7.44 -0.03
N ARG A 19 -13.59 6.50 0.52
CA ARG A 19 -15.04 6.47 0.31
C ARG A 19 -15.73 7.66 0.97
N ALA A 20 -15.32 8.04 2.18
CA ALA A 20 -15.86 9.20 2.90
C ALA A 20 -15.59 10.52 2.16
N GLN A 21 -14.46 10.61 1.44
CA GLN A 21 -14.12 11.74 0.57
C GLN A 21 -14.92 11.77 -0.75
N GLY A 22 -15.76 10.76 -1.03
CA GLY A 22 -16.54 10.68 -2.26
C GLY A 22 -15.76 10.26 -3.50
N LEU A 23 -14.62 9.55 -3.33
CA LEU A 23 -13.90 8.97 -4.47
C LEU A 23 -14.74 7.88 -5.15
N THR A 24 -14.59 7.77 -6.47
CA THR A 24 -15.36 6.82 -7.28
C THR A 24 -15.00 5.37 -6.97
N ASP A 25 -15.93 4.44 -7.23
CA ASP A 25 -15.70 3.00 -7.07
C ASP A 25 -14.49 2.49 -7.89
N ASP A 26 -14.28 3.06 -9.08
CA ASP A 26 -13.10 2.75 -9.91
C ASP A 26 -11.80 3.19 -9.24
N THR A 27 -11.81 4.32 -8.53
CA THR A 27 -10.67 4.82 -7.77
C THR A 27 -10.38 3.92 -6.57
N LEU A 28 -11.43 3.48 -5.85
CA LEU A 28 -11.31 2.52 -4.75
C LEU A 28 -10.76 1.18 -5.24
N ARG A 29 -11.27 0.67 -6.37
CA ARG A 29 -10.75 -0.55 -7.01
C ARG A 29 -9.29 -0.41 -7.41
N PHE A 30 -8.91 0.73 -7.97
CA PHE A 30 -7.52 1.03 -8.32
C PHE A 30 -6.62 0.94 -7.07
N TYR A 31 -6.98 1.64 -5.99
CA TYR A 31 -6.20 1.61 -4.76
C TYR A 31 -6.15 0.21 -4.15
N ARG A 32 -7.28 -0.48 -4.01
CA ARG A 32 -7.34 -1.85 -3.50
C ARG A 32 -6.43 -2.77 -4.30
N GLY A 33 -6.59 -2.80 -5.63
CA GLY A 33 -5.79 -3.68 -6.49
C GLY A 33 -4.29 -3.39 -6.45
N ARG A 34 -3.89 -2.12 -6.29
CA ARG A 34 -2.47 -1.75 -6.22
C ARG A 34 -1.84 -1.99 -4.85
N LEU A 35 -2.57 -1.69 -3.79
CA LEU A 35 -2.07 -1.76 -2.42
C LEU A 35 -2.12 -3.18 -1.87
N SER A 36 -3.14 -3.99 -2.20
CA SER A 36 -3.20 -5.39 -1.74
C SER A 36 -1.99 -6.23 -2.18
N LEU A 37 -1.40 -5.92 -3.34
CA LEU A 37 -0.17 -6.60 -3.80
C LEU A 37 1.05 -6.24 -2.95
N PHE A 38 1.13 -5.01 -2.45
CA PHE A 38 2.18 -4.60 -1.51
C PHE A 38 1.95 -5.21 -0.12
N VAL A 39 0.70 -5.23 0.34
CA VAL A 39 0.33 -5.84 1.62
C VAL A 39 0.70 -7.33 1.63
N ALA A 40 0.32 -8.08 0.59
CA ALA A 40 0.67 -9.48 0.45
C ALA A 40 2.19 -9.71 0.47
N PHE A 41 2.95 -8.92 -0.30
CA PHE A 41 4.42 -8.97 -0.28
C PHE A 41 5.00 -8.68 1.12
N SER A 42 4.43 -7.72 1.84
CA SER A 42 4.87 -7.36 3.18
C SER A 42 4.55 -8.45 4.19
N GLU A 43 3.39 -9.11 4.07
CA GLU A 43 3.01 -10.27 4.90
C GLU A 43 3.94 -11.47 4.66
N GLU A 44 4.21 -11.80 3.40
CA GLU A 44 5.12 -12.88 3.01
C GLU A 44 6.55 -12.68 3.53
N SER A 45 6.99 -11.42 3.66
CA SER A 45 8.31 -11.07 4.20
C SER A 45 8.32 -10.86 5.73
N GLY A 46 7.20 -11.08 6.42
CA GLY A 46 7.08 -10.89 7.87
C GLY A 46 6.96 -9.43 8.32
N ALA A 47 6.82 -8.49 7.38
CA ALA A 47 6.67 -7.05 7.56
C ALA A 47 5.20 -6.58 7.43
N GLY A 48 4.24 -7.43 7.81
CA GLY A 48 2.80 -7.18 7.66
C GLY A 48 2.21 -6.15 8.62
N ASN A 49 3.00 -5.48 9.46
CA ASN A 49 2.51 -4.49 10.43
C ASN A 49 2.80 -3.07 9.97
N LEU A 50 1.97 -2.12 10.41
CA LEU A 50 2.18 -0.69 10.14
C LEU A 50 3.56 -0.18 10.58
N ALA A 51 4.11 -0.73 11.67
CA ALA A 51 5.44 -0.37 12.16
C ALA A 51 6.58 -0.74 11.18
N ASP A 52 6.35 -1.71 10.29
CA ASP A 52 7.30 -2.19 9.30
C ASP A 52 7.13 -1.46 7.94
N PHE A 53 6.08 -0.64 7.81
CA PHE A 53 5.83 0.18 6.65
C PHE A 53 6.73 1.42 6.67
N THR A 54 7.80 1.35 5.89
CA THR A 54 8.86 2.35 5.85
C THR A 54 9.20 2.68 4.40
N HIS A 55 9.95 3.77 4.20
CA HIS A 55 10.47 4.09 2.88
C HIS A 55 11.33 2.96 2.31
N THR A 56 12.08 2.24 3.17
CA THR A 56 12.92 1.12 2.76
C THR A 56 12.10 -0.07 2.27
N SER A 57 11.02 -0.45 2.97
CA SER A 57 10.16 -1.55 2.51
C SER A 57 9.44 -1.23 1.21
N ILE A 58 9.03 0.03 1.00
CA ILE A 58 8.51 0.52 -0.29
C ILE A 58 9.55 0.36 -1.40
N LYS A 59 10.79 0.81 -1.18
CA LYS A 59 11.85 0.74 -2.20
C LYS A 59 12.26 -0.69 -2.52
N ALA A 60 12.33 -1.56 -1.51
CA ALA A 60 12.59 -2.98 -1.69
C ALA A 60 11.54 -3.63 -2.60
N TRP A 61 10.26 -3.37 -2.36
CA TRP A 61 9.19 -3.89 -3.20
C TRP A 61 9.21 -3.34 -4.62
N LEU A 62 9.42 -2.04 -4.80
CA LEU A 62 9.52 -1.46 -6.16
C LEU A 62 10.72 -2.04 -6.94
N ALA A 63 11.82 -2.34 -6.26
CA ALA A 63 12.96 -3.03 -6.87
C ALA A 63 12.63 -4.49 -7.25
N ASP A 64 11.85 -5.20 -6.43
CA ASP A 64 11.33 -6.54 -6.79
C ASP A 64 10.46 -6.49 -8.06
N LEU A 65 9.54 -5.53 -8.15
CA LEU A 65 8.71 -5.36 -9.36
C LEU A 65 9.55 -5.05 -10.61
N GLN A 66 10.65 -4.30 -10.45
CA GLN A 66 11.60 -4.04 -11.54
C GLN A 66 12.38 -5.28 -11.93
N ALA A 67 12.85 -6.06 -10.96
CA ALA A 67 13.57 -7.31 -11.19
C ALA A 67 12.70 -8.36 -11.90
N ARG A 68 11.37 -8.28 -11.75
CA ARG A 68 10.37 -9.08 -12.45
C ARG A 68 10.03 -8.56 -13.86
N GLU A 69 10.78 -7.56 -14.35
CA GLU A 69 10.65 -6.96 -15.68
C GLU A 69 9.23 -6.41 -15.98
N LEU A 70 8.51 -5.97 -14.95
CA LEU A 70 7.19 -5.37 -15.12
C LEU A 70 7.32 -3.98 -15.75
N SER A 71 6.31 -3.58 -16.52
CA SER A 71 6.35 -2.31 -17.24
C SER A 71 6.51 -1.11 -16.31
N SER A 72 7.24 -0.08 -16.76
CA SER A 72 7.42 1.16 -16.00
C SER A 72 6.09 1.83 -15.62
N SER A 73 5.08 1.75 -16.49
CA SER A 73 3.73 2.27 -16.21
C SER A 73 3.05 1.53 -15.06
N TYR A 74 3.19 0.20 -15.03
CA TYR A 74 2.67 -0.64 -13.96
C TYR A 74 3.34 -0.29 -12.62
N ILE A 75 4.68 -0.28 -12.57
CA ILE A 75 5.45 0.06 -11.37
C ILE A 75 5.11 1.47 -10.89
N HIS A 76 5.04 2.44 -11.81
CA HIS A 76 4.67 3.82 -11.48
C HIS A 76 3.25 3.92 -10.90
N SER A 77 2.31 3.12 -11.38
CA SER A 77 0.95 3.08 -10.81
C SER A 77 0.94 2.59 -9.35
N HIS A 78 1.77 1.60 -9.02
CA HIS A 78 1.96 1.14 -7.64
C HIS A 78 2.62 2.20 -6.77
N ALA A 79 3.69 2.84 -7.26
CA ALA A 79 4.39 3.90 -6.53
C ALA A 79 3.47 5.09 -6.20
N ARG A 80 2.58 5.49 -7.13
CA ARG A 80 1.58 6.53 -6.89
C ARG A 80 0.57 6.12 -5.81
N ALA A 81 0.05 4.90 -5.88
CA ALA A 81 -0.86 4.39 -4.86
C ALA A 81 -0.21 4.35 -3.47
N LEU A 82 1.03 3.85 -3.38
CA LEU A 82 1.80 3.80 -2.13
C LEU A 82 2.09 5.18 -1.56
N LYS A 83 2.37 6.18 -2.39
CA LYS A 83 2.57 7.56 -1.93
C LYS A 83 1.32 8.09 -1.25
N THR A 84 0.15 7.93 -1.87
CA THR A 84 -1.12 8.37 -1.29
C THR A 84 -1.42 7.62 0.00
N PHE A 85 -1.25 6.30 0.01
CA PHE A 85 -1.45 5.48 1.20
C PHE A 85 -0.51 5.86 2.35
N GLY A 86 0.78 6.08 2.05
CA GLY A 86 1.73 6.49 3.08
C GLY A 86 1.47 7.89 3.62
N ASN A 87 0.99 8.82 2.79
CA ASN A 87 0.53 10.12 3.27
C ASN A 87 -0.67 9.99 4.21
N PHE A 88 -1.61 9.08 3.92
CA PHE A 88 -2.72 8.76 4.82
C PHE A 88 -2.20 8.23 6.16
N CYS A 89 -1.29 7.25 6.15
CA CYS A 89 -0.72 6.66 7.37
C CYS A 89 0.04 7.65 8.26
N VAL A 90 0.55 8.75 7.72
CA VAL A 90 1.24 9.81 8.50
C VAL A 90 0.25 10.83 9.06
N ARG A 91 -0.91 11.00 8.40
CA ARG A 91 -1.90 12.01 8.73
C ARG A 91 -2.82 11.58 9.88
N GLU A 92 -3.22 10.30 9.89
CA GLU A 92 -4.12 9.69 10.89
C GLU A 92 -3.35 9.04 12.05
#